data_AF-A0A672K6X3-F1
#
_entry.id   AF-A0A672K6X3-F1
#
_cell.length_a   1.000
_cell.length_b   1.000
_cell.length_c   1.000
_cell.angle_alpha   90.00
_cell.angle_beta   90.00
_cell.angle_gamma   90.00
#
_symmetry.space_group_name_H-M   'P 1'
#
loop_
_entity.id
_entity.type
_entity.pdbx_description
1 polymer ?
#
loop_
_entity_poly.entity_id
_entity_poly.type
_entity_poly.pdbx_seq_one_letter_code
_entity_poly.pdbx_strand_id
1 'polypeptide(L)'
;CAALISTEEKLIVLKQVQELIINKDPSLLDNFLDEIIAFQTDKSIEVRKFVIGFIEEACKRDNELLLRLIANLNMLMRDESVNVVKKAILTLTQLYKVALQVSFSVSDMQEPCWDMVTQMKEDVLALLDSDNDGVRTHAIKFTESLIITLSPRTPDSDTPKKQEGDISLDKIPKDHTYIRYDTLCEEGKLALEQLLKFMVHPAISSINLTTALGSLATLARQRPMFMSEVVQAYETLHANLPPTLAKSQVSSVRKNLKLHLVSVLKHPSSVDFQGQISTLLLDLGMSQSEITRCTPATVQPRKRLHHEPYVEGKRIKMEATLVEDDDDKEEPAPVITPKPSSSAGTQSSIDLTAEFLLPLLNPENVANLSRVYLGMSTLKELILKRPSRQYQYLNVLLNLSSHEKEKVNL
;
A
#
# COMPACT_ATOMS: atom_id res chain seq x y z
N CYS A 1 4.87 5.94 42.08
CA CYS A 1 4.86 5.24 40.79
C CYS A 1 3.76 5.84 39.94
N ALA A 2 4.08 6.50 38.82
CA ALA A 2 3.06 6.86 37.85
C ALA A 2 2.45 5.57 37.27
N ALA A 3 1.14 5.57 37.05
CA ALA A 3 0.49 4.49 36.32
C ALA A 3 0.73 4.74 34.82
N LEU A 4 1.75 4.09 34.26
CA LEU A 4 1.98 4.10 32.82
C LEU A 4 0.70 3.65 32.10
N ILE A 5 0.20 4.48 31.20
CA ILE A 5 -0.96 4.15 30.35
C ILE A 5 -0.67 2.85 29.61
N SER A 6 -1.64 1.92 29.59
CA SER A 6 -1.41 0.60 29.00
C SER A 6 -1.05 0.72 27.51
N THR A 7 -0.30 -0.24 26.98
CA THR A 7 0.04 -0.28 25.54
C THR A 7 -1.20 -0.24 24.66
N GLU A 8 -2.30 -0.87 25.10
CA GLU A 8 -3.56 -0.90 24.35
C GLU A 8 -4.25 0.47 24.34
N GLU A 9 -4.38 1.14 25.49
CA GLU A 9 -4.92 2.50 25.58
C GLU A 9 -4.07 3.50 24.80
N LYS A 10 -2.74 3.41 24.91
CA LYS A 10 -1.80 4.25 24.13
C LYS A 10 -2.06 4.08 22.62
N LEU A 11 -2.22 2.84 22.14
CA LEU A 11 -2.53 2.56 20.74
C LEU A 11 -3.93 3.04 20.32
N ILE A 12 -4.92 3.00 21.21
CA ILE A 12 -6.25 3.55 20.97
C ILE A 12 -6.17 5.07 20.79
N VAL A 13 -5.41 5.77 21.64
CA VAL A 13 -5.18 7.23 21.54
C VAL A 13 -4.44 7.60 20.27
N LEU A 14 -3.31 6.95 19.99
CA LEU A 14 -2.49 7.24 18.81
C LEU A 14 -3.27 7.04 17.49
N LYS A 15 -4.11 6.01 17.40
CA LYS A 15 -5.03 5.81 16.26
C LYS A 15 -6.11 6.89 16.15
N GLN A 16 -6.59 7.43 17.27
CA GLN A 16 -7.52 8.57 17.24
C GLN A 16 -6.82 9.84 16.74
N VAL A 17 -5.58 10.09 17.18
CA VAL A 17 -4.77 11.21 16.65
C VAL A 17 -4.52 11.06 15.15
N GLN A 18 -4.13 9.86 14.70
CA GLN A 18 -3.93 9.57 13.27
C GLN A 18 -5.19 9.89 12.44
N GLU A 19 -6.36 9.42 12.84
CA GLU A 19 -7.63 9.70 12.15
C GLU A 19 -7.96 11.21 12.12
N LEU A 20 -7.65 11.93 13.20
CA LEU A 20 -7.82 13.37 13.27
C LEU A 20 -6.90 14.10 12.27
N ILE A 21 -5.59 13.85 12.32
CA ILE A 21 -4.60 14.65 11.56
C ILE A 21 -4.33 14.13 10.14
N ILE A 22 -4.70 12.90 9.78
CA ILE A 22 -4.57 12.40 8.39
C ILE A 22 -5.89 12.52 7.62
N ASN A 23 -7.06 12.35 8.25
CA ASN A 23 -8.33 12.24 7.53
C ASN A 23 -9.32 13.38 7.77
N LYS A 24 -9.37 13.96 8.97
CA LYS A 24 -10.36 15.00 9.29
C LYS A 24 -9.82 16.41 9.11
N ASP A 25 -8.59 16.65 9.52
CA ASP A 25 -7.92 17.94 9.40
C ASP A 25 -6.44 17.74 9.03
N PRO A 26 -6.13 17.53 7.73
CA PRO A 26 -4.76 17.38 7.24
C PRO A 26 -3.84 18.58 7.52
N SER A 27 -4.39 19.76 7.84
CA SER A 27 -3.57 20.95 8.18
C SER A 27 -2.79 20.78 9.49
N LEU A 28 -3.21 19.83 10.33
CA LEU A 28 -2.51 19.48 11.56
C LEU A 28 -1.41 18.43 11.39
N LEU A 29 -1.26 17.79 10.22
CA LEU A 29 -0.31 16.69 10.03
C LEU A 29 1.13 17.12 10.26
N ASP A 30 1.55 18.23 9.67
CA ASP A 30 2.88 18.81 9.84
C ASP A 30 3.13 19.27 11.30
N ASN A 31 2.13 19.95 11.88
CA ASN A 31 2.14 20.52 13.22
C ASN A 31 2.28 19.49 14.37
N PHE A 32 2.07 18.21 14.09
CA PHE A 32 2.13 17.10 15.08
C PHE A 32 2.94 15.90 14.58
N LEU A 33 3.73 16.08 13.52
CA LEU A 33 4.48 15.01 12.89
C LEU A 33 5.53 14.45 13.86
N ASP A 34 6.34 15.36 14.43
CA ASP A 34 7.50 14.99 15.23
C ASP A 34 7.08 14.37 16.58
N GLU A 35 5.95 14.78 17.17
CA GLU A 35 5.35 14.14 18.35
C GLU A 35 4.91 12.69 18.10
N ILE A 36 4.36 12.38 16.92
CA ILE A 36 4.01 11.00 16.57
C ILE A 36 5.26 10.18 16.25
N ILE A 37 6.23 10.77 15.54
CA ILE A 37 7.48 10.08 15.20
C ILE A 37 8.35 9.80 16.44
N ALA A 38 8.26 10.61 17.50
CA ALA A 38 8.93 10.35 18.78
C ALA A 38 8.60 8.97 19.39
N PHE A 39 7.45 8.36 19.03
CA PHE A 39 7.10 7.00 19.46
C PHE A 39 7.87 5.88 18.74
N GLN A 40 8.75 6.18 17.78
CA GLN A 40 9.57 5.16 17.11
C GLN A 40 10.57 4.47 18.04
N THR A 41 10.90 5.07 19.19
CA THR A 41 11.73 4.48 20.23
C THR A 41 10.93 3.85 21.37
N ASP A 42 9.60 3.72 21.24
CA ASP A 42 8.75 3.10 22.26
C ASP A 42 9.16 1.64 22.49
N LYS A 43 9.33 1.27 23.77
CA LYS A 43 9.65 -0.10 24.22
C LYS A 43 8.64 -1.14 23.67
N SER A 44 7.40 -0.74 23.37
CA SER A 44 6.38 -1.60 22.76
C SER A 44 6.52 -1.78 21.24
N ILE A 45 6.71 -3.04 20.81
CA ILE A 45 6.70 -3.48 19.40
C ILE A 45 5.45 -3.01 18.64
N GLU A 46 4.27 -3.05 19.27
CA GLU A 46 3.02 -2.65 18.62
C GLU A 46 2.91 -1.14 18.42
N VAL A 47 3.54 -0.33 19.28
CA VAL A 47 3.63 1.12 19.12
C VAL A 47 4.61 1.47 18.00
N ARG A 48 5.77 0.82 17.92
CA ARG A 48 6.70 1.02 16.79
C ARG A 48 6.06 0.60 15.44
N LYS A 49 5.32 -0.52 15.42
CA LYS A 49 4.51 -0.93 14.25
C LYS A 49 3.40 0.07 13.91
N PHE A 50 2.80 0.73 14.90
CA PHE A 50 1.88 1.84 14.67
C PHE A 50 2.57 3.02 14.00
N VAL A 51 3.75 3.45 14.48
CA VAL A 51 4.50 4.59 13.88
C VAL A 51 4.86 4.30 12.43
N ILE A 52 5.27 3.06 12.10
CA ILE A 52 5.47 2.65 10.70
C ILE A 52 4.17 2.78 9.89
N GLY A 53 3.02 2.37 10.45
CA GLY A 53 1.71 2.54 9.81
C GLY A 53 1.26 4.00 9.66
N PHE A 54 1.66 4.87 10.59
CA PHE A 54 1.45 6.31 10.50
C PHE A 54 2.30 6.92 9.39
N ILE A 55 3.59 6.59 9.29
CA ILE A 55 4.47 7.00 8.18
C ILE A 55 3.87 6.57 6.84
N GLU A 56 3.34 5.35 6.75
CA GLU A 56 2.69 4.83 5.54
C GLU A 56 1.51 5.69 5.09
N GLU A 57 0.58 6.03 5.98
CA GLU A 57 -0.61 6.80 5.62
C GLU A 57 -0.33 8.31 5.49
N ALA A 58 0.65 8.84 6.23
CA ALA A 58 1.09 10.23 6.09
C ALA A 58 1.72 10.47 4.71
N CYS A 59 2.64 9.59 4.28
CA CYS A 59 3.29 9.69 2.97
C CYS A 59 2.35 9.39 1.78
N LYS A 60 1.16 8.79 2.02
CA LYS A 60 0.09 8.64 1.02
C LYS A 60 -0.87 9.83 0.98
N ARG A 61 -0.96 10.59 2.07
CA ARG A 61 -1.77 11.82 2.18
C ARG A 61 -1.03 13.00 1.57
N ASP A 62 0.28 13.09 1.85
CA ASP A 62 1.20 14.07 1.32
C ASP A 62 2.54 13.38 1.03
N ASN A 63 2.90 13.32 -0.25
CA ASN A 63 4.10 12.63 -0.73
C ASN A 63 5.39 13.32 -0.26
N GLU A 64 5.39 14.64 -0.02
CA GLU A 64 6.62 15.39 0.31
C GLU A 64 7.12 15.11 1.74
N LEU A 65 6.22 14.67 2.64
CA LEU A 65 6.59 14.23 3.99
C LEU A 65 7.60 13.07 3.97
N LEU A 66 7.66 12.28 2.90
CA LEU A 66 8.63 11.20 2.75
C LEU A 66 10.09 11.70 2.83
N LEU A 67 10.36 12.92 2.35
CA LEU A 67 11.68 13.55 2.41
C LEU A 67 12.16 13.78 3.86
N ARG A 68 11.23 13.90 4.82
CA ARG A 68 11.50 13.98 6.28
C ARG A 68 11.41 12.62 6.97
N LEU A 69 10.56 11.72 6.48
CA LEU A 69 10.21 10.48 7.16
C LEU A 69 11.05 9.26 6.77
N ILE A 70 11.78 9.29 5.65
CA ILE A 70 12.55 8.15 5.16
C ILE A 70 13.60 7.64 6.17
N ALA A 71 14.30 8.53 6.87
CA ALA A 71 15.30 8.16 7.87
C ALA A 71 14.70 7.42 9.08
N ASN A 72 13.49 7.80 9.47
CA ASN A 72 12.72 7.14 10.54
C ASN A 72 12.30 5.73 10.12
N LEU A 73 11.82 5.57 8.88
CA LEU A 73 11.53 4.24 8.32
C LEU A 73 12.78 3.36 8.17
N ASN A 74 13.93 3.95 7.81
CA ASN A 74 15.22 3.26 7.69
C ASN A 74 15.71 2.72 9.06
N MET A 75 15.61 3.54 10.11
CA MET A 75 15.85 3.09 11.48
C MET A 75 14.93 1.92 11.87
N LEU A 76 13.63 2.06 11.64
CA LEU A 76 12.62 1.04 11.97
C LEU A 76 12.73 -0.24 11.12
N MET A 77 13.41 -0.19 9.97
CA MET A 77 13.76 -1.36 9.16
C MET A 77 14.92 -2.17 9.74
N ARG A 78 15.69 -1.58 10.66
CA ARG A 78 16.85 -2.19 11.35
C ARG A 78 16.56 -2.46 12.84
N ASP A 79 15.28 -2.56 13.20
CA ASP A 79 14.79 -2.86 14.55
C ASP A 79 15.13 -4.28 15.01
N GLU A 80 15.45 -4.46 16.29
CA GLU A 80 15.74 -5.77 16.90
C GLU A 80 14.59 -6.78 16.74
N SER A 81 13.34 -6.31 16.63
CA SER A 81 12.18 -7.15 16.44
C SER A 81 11.87 -7.36 14.96
N VAL A 82 12.02 -8.61 14.51
CA VAL A 82 11.59 -9.05 13.17
C VAL A 82 10.14 -8.69 12.83
N ASN A 83 9.26 -8.49 13.83
CA ASN A 83 7.88 -8.06 13.62
C ASN A 83 7.74 -6.57 13.26
N VAL A 84 8.67 -5.73 13.71
CA VAL A 84 8.80 -4.32 13.29
C VAL A 84 9.44 -4.28 11.89
N VAL A 85 10.55 -5.00 11.68
CA VAL A 85 11.22 -5.12 10.36
C VAL A 85 10.26 -5.55 9.24
N LYS A 86 9.46 -6.62 9.44
CA LYS A 86 8.45 -7.05 8.46
C LYS A 86 7.42 -5.97 8.12
N LYS A 87 7.02 -5.13 9.10
CA LYS A 87 6.10 -4.00 8.87
C LYS A 87 6.82 -2.83 8.18
N ALA A 88 8.10 -2.59 8.43
CA ALA A 88 8.90 -1.62 7.70
C ALA A 88 9.02 -2.02 6.21
N ILE A 89 9.34 -3.28 5.91
CA ILE A 89 9.40 -3.81 4.53
C ILE A 89 8.05 -3.66 3.81
N LEU A 90 6.93 -4.03 4.45
CA LEU A 90 5.58 -3.83 3.88
C LEU A 90 5.29 -2.36 3.53
N THR A 91 5.82 -1.45 4.34
CA THR A 91 5.60 0.00 4.20
C THR A 91 6.46 0.55 3.08
N LEU A 92 7.75 0.20 3.03
CA LEU A 92 8.62 0.50 1.89
C LEU A 92 8.08 -0.11 0.58
N THR A 93 7.40 -1.26 0.63
CA THR A 93 6.73 -1.88 -0.54
C THR A 93 5.64 -0.98 -1.15
N GLN A 94 4.99 -0.11 -0.35
CA GLN A 94 4.08 0.93 -0.84
C GLN A 94 4.86 2.21 -1.17
N LEU A 95 5.70 2.67 -0.24
CA LEU A 95 6.35 3.98 -0.31
C LEU A 95 7.51 4.06 -1.32
N TYR A 96 8.05 2.95 -1.82
CA TYR A 96 9.03 2.98 -2.93
C TYR A 96 8.43 3.62 -4.19
N LYS A 97 7.13 3.44 -4.44
CA LYS A 97 6.40 4.11 -5.52
C LYS A 97 6.24 5.60 -5.27
N VAL A 98 6.06 6.00 -4.01
CA VAL A 98 5.97 7.41 -3.59
C VAL A 98 7.34 8.09 -3.67
N ALA A 99 8.40 7.41 -3.22
CA ALA A 99 9.80 7.83 -3.37
C ALA A 99 10.18 8.06 -4.82
N LEU A 100 9.77 7.13 -5.70
CA LEU A 100 9.97 7.32 -7.13
C LEU A 100 9.07 8.44 -7.66
N GLN A 101 7.83 8.60 -7.21
CA GLN A 101 6.96 9.72 -7.64
C GLN A 101 7.47 11.11 -7.25
N VAL A 102 8.15 11.26 -6.11
CA VAL A 102 8.79 12.54 -5.75
C VAL A 102 10.04 12.82 -6.58
N SER A 103 10.37 12.00 -7.60
CA SER A 103 11.50 12.23 -8.54
C SER A 103 11.02 12.75 -10.07
N PHE A 104 10.68 14.00 -9.49
CA PHE A 104 10.77 15.39 -10.02
C PHE A 104 10.15 16.48 -9.13
N SER A 105 10.05 16.29 -7.81
CA SER A 105 9.76 17.46 -6.94
C SER A 105 11.02 18.32 -6.85
N VAL A 106 10.87 19.62 -7.07
CA VAL A 106 12.00 20.57 -7.06
C VAL A 106 12.36 20.88 -5.61
N SER A 107 13.20 20.03 -5.02
CA SER A 107 13.57 20.07 -3.60
C SER A 107 15.01 19.61 -3.37
N ASP A 108 15.79 20.38 -2.60
CA ASP A 108 17.17 20.04 -2.23
C ASP A 108 17.29 18.72 -1.45
N MET A 109 16.19 18.25 -0.85
CA MET A 109 16.12 16.98 -0.11
C MET A 109 15.74 15.78 -0.99
N GLN A 110 15.45 15.99 -2.29
CA GLN A 110 15.04 14.91 -3.20
C GLN A 110 16.16 13.88 -3.41
N GLU A 111 17.38 14.33 -3.73
CA GLU A 111 18.53 13.46 -4.01
C GLU A 111 18.93 12.62 -2.77
N PRO A 112 19.15 13.20 -1.56
CA PRO A 112 19.44 12.42 -0.35
C PRO A 112 18.32 11.44 0.06
N CYS A 113 17.05 11.79 -0.20
CA CYS A 113 15.94 10.88 0.04
C CYS A 113 15.98 9.69 -0.95
N TRP A 114 16.25 9.94 -2.23
CA TRP A 114 16.35 8.89 -3.24
C TRP A 114 17.55 7.95 -3.00
N ASP A 115 18.70 8.49 -2.60
CA ASP A 115 19.87 7.68 -2.23
C ASP A 115 19.56 6.77 -1.04
N MET A 116 18.87 7.29 -0.02
CA MET A 116 18.46 6.49 1.12
C MET A 116 17.45 5.39 0.73
N VAL A 117 16.49 5.69 -0.14
CA VAL A 117 15.54 4.70 -0.69
C VAL A 117 16.27 3.65 -1.52
N THR A 118 17.29 4.05 -2.29
CA THR A 118 18.11 3.15 -3.11
C THR A 118 18.92 2.20 -2.24
N GLN A 119 19.54 2.68 -1.16
CA GLN A 119 20.19 1.82 -0.18
C GLN A 119 19.17 0.89 0.52
N MET A 120 18.00 1.40 0.92
CA MET A 120 16.98 0.56 1.56
C MET A 120 16.41 -0.51 0.63
N LYS A 121 16.35 -0.25 -0.68
CA LYS A 121 16.01 -1.24 -1.71
C LYS A 121 17.05 -2.38 -1.75
N GLU A 122 18.34 -2.07 -1.76
CA GLU A 122 19.40 -3.09 -1.70
C GLU A 122 19.39 -3.87 -0.37
N ASP A 123 19.21 -3.18 0.77
CA ASP A 123 19.07 -3.81 2.09
C ASP A 123 17.93 -4.86 2.09
N VAL A 124 16.77 -4.53 1.50
CA VAL A 124 15.61 -5.46 1.46
C VAL A 124 15.79 -6.58 0.43
N LEU A 125 16.50 -6.34 -0.68
CA LEU A 125 16.87 -7.42 -1.60
C LEU A 125 17.81 -8.44 -0.93
N ALA A 126 18.80 -7.97 -0.15
CA ALA A 126 19.66 -8.84 0.64
C ALA A 126 18.89 -9.66 1.70
N LEU A 127 17.75 -9.17 2.19
CA LEU A 127 16.87 -9.91 3.12
C LEU A 127 16.10 -11.08 2.47
N LEU A 128 16.26 -11.35 1.16
CA LEU A 128 15.89 -12.64 0.57
C LEU A 128 16.71 -13.79 1.16
N ASP A 129 17.97 -13.55 1.54
CA ASP A 129 18.86 -14.53 2.19
C ASP A 129 18.80 -14.47 3.74
N SER A 130 17.84 -13.71 4.32
CA SER A 130 17.60 -13.66 5.77
C SER A 130 17.30 -15.05 6.34
N ASP A 131 17.75 -15.34 7.56
CA ASP A 131 17.41 -16.55 8.32
C ASP A 131 15.89 -16.67 8.61
N ASN A 132 15.23 -15.53 8.82
CA ASN A 132 13.83 -15.46 9.21
C ASN A 132 12.87 -15.65 8.02
N ASP A 133 12.15 -16.78 8.01
CA ASP A 133 11.18 -17.13 6.97
C ASP A 133 10.08 -16.08 6.74
N GLY A 134 9.69 -15.39 7.81
CA GLY A 134 8.74 -14.29 7.75
C GLY A 134 9.33 -13.04 7.11
N VAL A 135 10.61 -12.75 7.30
CA VAL A 135 11.29 -11.61 6.64
C VAL A 135 11.44 -11.90 5.15
N ARG A 136 11.94 -13.09 4.76
CA ARG A 136 12.03 -13.53 3.35
C ARG A 136 10.69 -13.41 2.63
N THR A 137 9.59 -13.82 3.26
CA THR A 137 8.22 -13.69 2.71
C THR A 137 7.88 -12.23 2.34
N HIS A 138 8.32 -11.25 3.12
CA HIS A 138 8.08 -9.84 2.84
C HIS A 138 9.08 -9.26 1.83
N ALA A 139 10.34 -9.69 1.85
CA ALA A 139 11.33 -9.33 0.83
C ALA A 139 10.89 -9.77 -0.58
N ILE A 140 10.28 -10.95 -0.73
CA ILE A 140 9.67 -11.40 -2.00
C ILE A 140 8.57 -10.43 -2.48
N LYS A 141 7.69 -9.99 -1.57
CA LYS A 141 6.61 -9.04 -1.90
C LYS A 141 7.12 -7.62 -2.20
N PHE A 142 8.20 -7.19 -1.57
CA PHE A 142 8.92 -5.98 -1.95
C PHE A 142 9.50 -6.12 -3.36
N THR A 143 10.22 -7.20 -3.62
CA THR A 143 10.87 -7.50 -4.91
C THR A 143 9.86 -7.53 -6.06
N GLU A 144 8.68 -8.11 -5.86
CA GLU A 144 7.56 -8.04 -6.81
C GLU A 144 7.11 -6.60 -7.12
N SER A 145 6.89 -5.79 -6.07
CA SER A 145 6.49 -4.37 -6.22
C SER A 145 7.58 -3.55 -6.90
N LEU A 146 8.85 -3.83 -6.59
CA LEU A 146 10.04 -3.24 -7.20
C LEU A 146 10.07 -3.54 -8.71
N ILE A 147 10.02 -4.81 -9.12
CA ILE A 147 10.03 -5.21 -10.54
C ILE A 147 8.86 -4.57 -11.30
N ILE A 148 7.65 -4.53 -10.73
CA ILE A 148 6.48 -3.87 -11.34
C ILE A 148 6.72 -2.36 -11.52
N THR A 149 7.30 -1.70 -10.52
CA THR A 149 7.59 -0.26 -10.56
C THR A 149 8.70 0.04 -11.57
N LEU A 150 9.75 -0.79 -11.57
CA LEU A 150 10.93 -0.70 -12.42
C LEU A 150 10.80 -1.45 -13.76
N SER A 151 9.57 -1.55 -14.28
CA SER A 151 9.29 -1.97 -15.65
C SER A 151 8.11 -1.20 -16.25
N PRO A 152 8.12 -0.90 -17.56
CA PRO A 152 7.06 -0.14 -18.21
C PRO A 152 5.79 -0.98 -18.37
N ARG A 153 4.63 -0.32 -18.31
CA ARG A 153 3.35 -0.90 -18.76
C ARG A 153 3.35 -1.09 -20.28
N THR A 154 2.65 -2.12 -20.73
CA THR A 154 2.34 -2.38 -22.15
C THR A 154 0.83 -2.37 -22.38
N PRO A 155 0.33 -2.33 -23.63
CA PRO A 155 -1.12 -2.34 -23.91
C PRO A 155 -1.88 -3.52 -23.28
N ASP A 156 -1.21 -4.66 -23.10
CA ASP A 156 -1.77 -5.87 -22.50
C ASP A 156 -1.64 -5.93 -20.96
N SER A 157 -1.02 -4.95 -20.29
CA SER A 157 -0.73 -5.00 -18.85
C SER A 157 -1.98 -5.00 -17.96
N ASP A 158 -2.34 -6.17 -17.40
CA ASP A 158 -3.42 -6.38 -16.42
C ASP A 158 -3.15 -5.65 -15.09
N THR A 159 -3.38 -4.33 -15.09
CA THR A 159 -3.14 -3.45 -13.95
C THR A 159 -4.42 -3.33 -13.10
N PRO A 160 -4.41 -3.72 -11.80
CA PRO A 160 -5.57 -3.57 -10.93
C PRO A 160 -6.00 -2.10 -10.78
N LYS A 161 -7.31 -1.83 -10.72
CA LYS A 161 -7.84 -0.45 -10.64
C LYS A 161 -7.24 0.42 -9.53
N LYS A 162 -6.92 -0.18 -8.38
CA LYS A 162 -6.27 0.50 -7.25
C LYS A 162 -4.82 0.93 -7.52
N GLN A 163 -4.22 0.48 -8.62
CA GLN A 163 -2.82 0.68 -9.01
C GLN A 163 -2.71 1.42 -10.37
N GLU A 164 -3.82 1.89 -10.95
CA GLU A 164 -3.81 2.65 -12.21
C GLU A 164 -2.98 3.94 -12.06
N GLY A 165 -3.11 4.63 -10.92
CA GLY A 165 -2.37 5.84 -10.57
C GLY A 165 -0.87 5.64 -10.33
N ASP A 166 -0.46 4.49 -9.78
CA ASP A 166 0.94 4.15 -9.43
C ASP A 166 1.95 4.51 -10.52
N ILE A 167 3.14 4.97 -10.14
CA ILE A 167 4.24 5.16 -11.09
C ILE A 167 4.76 3.81 -11.62
N SER A 168 5.27 3.85 -12.85
CA SER A 168 6.01 2.78 -13.52
C SER A 168 6.86 3.41 -14.63
N LEU A 169 7.88 2.71 -15.16
CA LEU A 169 8.89 3.35 -16.04
C LEU A 169 8.30 4.04 -17.28
N ASP A 170 7.15 3.60 -17.79
CA ASP A 170 6.41 4.25 -18.88
C ASP A 170 6.01 5.71 -18.61
N LYS A 171 5.99 6.13 -17.34
CA LYS A 171 5.68 7.50 -16.89
C LYS A 171 6.92 8.35 -16.59
N ILE A 172 8.14 7.82 -16.72
CA ILE A 172 9.38 8.52 -16.31
C ILE A 172 10.01 9.26 -17.50
N PRO A 173 10.38 10.55 -17.38
CA PRO A 173 11.12 11.29 -18.41
C PRO A 173 12.48 10.64 -18.72
N LYS A 174 12.83 10.51 -20.00
CA LYS A 174 14.08 9.88 -20.44
C LYS A 174 15.28 10.84 -20.45
N ASP A 175 14.99 12.12 -20.35
CA ASP A 175 15.86 13.29 -20.37
C ASP A 175 16.19 13.81 -18.97
N HIS A 176 15.70 13.14 -17.91
CA HIS A 176 16.00 13.50 -16.54
C HIS A 176 17.48 13.24 -16.17
N THR A 177 18.09 14.17 -15.45
CA THR A 177 19.54 14.26 -15.26
C THR A 177 20.10 13.39 -14.14
N TYR A 178 19.32 13.13 -13.07
CA TYR A 178 19.77 12.39 -11.89
C TYR A 178 19.37 10.91 -11.97
N ILE A 179 18.08 10.61 -11.88
CA ILE A 179 17.53 9.26 -12.13
C ILE A 179 17.45 9.00 -13.64
N ARG A 180 18.01 7.87 -14.08
CA ARG A 180 18.02 7.44 -15.48
C ARG A 180 17.10 6.23 -15.73
N TYR A 181 16.29 6.32 -16.79
CA TYR A 181 15.37 5.26 -17.24
C TYR A 181 16.07 3.90 -17.42
N ASP A 182 17.22 3.87 -18.09
CA ASP A 182 17.90 2.60 -18.44
C ASP A 182 18.39 1.87 -17.20
N THR A 183 19.03 2.60 -16.27
CA THR A 183 19.56 2.07 -15.01
C THR A 183 18.44 1.47 -14.17
N LEU A 184 17.31 2.17 -14.02
CA LEU A 184 16.14 1.61 -13.34
C LEU A 184 15.59 0.36 -14.04
N CYS A 185 15.61 0.31 -15.37
CA CYS A 185 15.17 -0.87 -16.13
C CYS A 185 16.12 -2.07 -15.98
N GLU A 186 17.42 -1.84 -15.79
CA GLU A 186 18.39 -2.89 -15.47
C GLU A 186 18.24 -3.37 -14.02
N GLU A 187 18.07 -2.48 -13.04
CA GLU A 187 17.74 -2.84 -11.66
C GLU A 187 16.47 -3.71 -11.56
N GLY A 188 15.42 -3.36 -12.31
CA GLY A 188 14.18 -4.15 -12.38
C GLY A 188 14.38 -5.57 -12.93
N LYS A 189 15.35 -5.78 -13.82
CA LYS A 189 15.71 -7.12 -14.33
C LYS A 189 16.57 -7.89 -13.33
N LEU A 190 17.56 -7.24 -12.73
CA LEU A 190 18.42 -7.85 -11.70
C LEU A 190 17.60 -8.30 -10.48
N ALA A 191 16.58 -7.55 -10.09
CA ALA A 191 15.62 -7.94 -9.06
C ALA A 191 14.80 -9.20 -9.45
N LEU A 192 14.43 -9.35 -10.73
CA LEU A 192 13.79 -10.56 -11.25
C LEU A 192 14.76 -11.75 -11.25
N GLU A 193 16.00 -11.57 -11.70
CA GLU A 193 17.05 -12.61 -11.66
C GLU A 193 17.31 -13.12 -10.23
N GLN A 194 17.37 -12.21 -9.24
CA GLN A 194 17.47 -12.58 -7.82
C GLN A 194 16.27 -13.41 -7.34
N LEU A 195 15.04 -13.02 -7.69
CA LEU A 195 13.83 -13.76 -7.33
C LEU A 195 13.77 -15.15 -7.98
N LEU A 196 14.21 -15.27 -9.25
CA LEU A 196 14.30 -16.53 -9.97
C LEU A 196 15.36 -17.46 -9.35
N LYS A 197 16.54 -16.92 -9.04
CA LYS A 197 17.62 -17.64 -8.33
C LYS A 197 17.17 -18.11 -6.93
N PHE A 198 16.42 -17.29 -6.21
CA PHE A 198 15.87 -17.63 -4.90
C PHE A 198 14.89 -18.81 -4.99
N MET A 199 14.01 -18.86 -6.00
CA MET A 199 13.03 -19.94 -6.17
C MET A 199 13.64 -21.34 -6.38
N VAL A 200 14.85 -21.44 -6.94
CA VAL A 200 15.55 -22.71 -7.15
C VAL A 200 16.48 -23.12 -5.99
N HIS A 201 16.50 -22.35 -4.89
CA HIS A 201 17.35 -22.67 -3.73
C HIS A 201 16.86 -23.95 -3.02
N PRO A 202 17.71 -24.97 -2.78
CA PRO A 202 17.28 -26.29 -2.31
C PRO A 202 16.69 -26.31 -0.88
N ALA A 203 16.89 -25.24 -0.10
CA ALA A 203 16.33 -25.07 1.24
C ALA A 203 15.22 -24.00 1.31
N ILE A 204 14.65 -23.56 0.18
CA ILE A 204 13.50 -22.65 0.19
C ILE A 204 12.31 -23.26 0.92
N SER A 205 11.65 -22.48 1.79
CA SER A 205 10.49 -22.96 2.53
C SER A 205 9.24 -23.08 1.65
N SER A 206 8.31 -23.94 2.05
CA SER A 206 7.01 -24.05 1.36
C SER A 206 6.23 -22.73 1.31
N ILE A 207 6.42 -21.82 2.27
CA ILE A 207 5.70 -20.54 2.35
C ILE A 207 6.34 -19.52 1.42
N ASN A 208 7.67 -19.40 1.46
CA ASN A 208 8.41 -18.54 0.55
C ASN A 208 8.18 -18.96 -0.91
N LEU A 209 8.23 -20.27 -1.20
CA LEU A 209 8.02 -20.81 -2.54
C LEU A 209 6.59 -20.55 -3.07
N THR A 210 5.53 -20.75 -2.28
CA THR A 210 4.17 -20.41 -2.74
C THR A 210 3.96 -18.89 -2.85
N THR A 211 4.66 -18.09 -2.05
CA THR A 211 4.64 -16.63 -2.17
C THR A 211 5.29 -16.20 -3.49
N ALA A 212 6.50 -16.68 -3.78
CA ALA A 212 7.23 -16.37 -5.01
C ALA A 212 6.49 -16.85 -6.27
N LEU A 213 5.85 -18.02 -6.23
CA LEU A 213 4.94 -18.47 -7.30
C LEU A 213 3.83 -17.45 -7.59
N GLY A 214 3.16 -16.94 -6.55
CA GLY A 214 2.13 -15.91 -6.67
C GLY A 214 2.67 -14.55 -7.10
N SER A 215 3.91 -14.22 -6.73
CA SER A 215 4.62 -13.04 -7.22
C SER A 215 4.86 -13.13 -8.72
N LEU A 216 5.47 -14.22 -9.21
CA LEU A 216 5.67 -14.42 -10.65
C LEU A 216 4.34 -14.40 -11.44
N ALA A 217 3.25 -14.95 -10.88
CA ALA A 217 1.92 -14.91 -11.49
C ALA A 217 1.30 -13.49 -11.59
N THR A 218 1.81 -12.58 -10.76
CA THR A 218 1.43 -11.17 -10.75
C THR A 218 2.34 -10.39 -11.70
N LEU A 219 3.65 -10.65 -11.68
CA LEU A 219 4.62 -10.10 -12.64
C LEU A 219 4.20 -10.40 -14.08
N ALA A 220 3.97 -11.67 -14.44
CA ALA A 220 3.64 -12.05 -15.82
C ALA A 220 2.37 -11.36 -16.37
N ARG A 221 1.38 -11.06 -15.52
CA ARG A 221 0.15 -10.38 -15.95
C ARG A 221 0.27 -8.86 -15.96
N GLN A 222 0.86 -8.27 -14.92
CA GLN A 222 1.11 -6.82 -14.92
C GLN A 222 2.16 -6.41 -15.95
N ARG A 223 3.12 -7.29 -16.25
CA ARG A 223 4.27 -7.06 -17.13
C ARG A 223 4.50 -8.27 -18.06
N PRO A 224 3.70 -8.40 -19.14
CA PRO A 224 3.76 -9.54 -20.06
C PRO A 224 5.12 -9.78 -20.75
N MET A 225 5.99 -8.76 -20.78
CA MET A 225 7.38 -8.88 -21.24
C MET A 225 8.18 -9.97 -20.50
N PHE A 226 7.87 -10.26 -19.23
CA PHE A 226 8.54 -11.27 -18.41
C PHE A 226 7.84 -12.64 -18.42
N MET A 227 6.86 -12.85 -19.30
CA MET A 227 6.03 -14.07 -19.27
C MET A 227 6.83 -15.32 -19.66
N SER A 228 7.85 -15.19 -20.51
CA SER A 228 8.73 -16.29 -20.91
C SER A 228 9.53 -16.83 -19.71
N GLU A 229 10.15 -15.91 -18.97
CA GLU A 229 10.97 -16.19 -17.79
C GLU A 229 10.13 -16.80 -16.67
N VAL A 230 8.89 -16.31 -16.48
CA VAL A 230 7.93 -16.87 -15.51
C VAL A 230 7.48 -18.29 -15.90
N VAL A 231 7.17 -18.55 -17.17
CA VAL A 231 6.81 -19.89 -17.64
C VAL A 231 8.00 -20.85 -17.50
N GLN A 232 9.20 -20.43 -17.88
CA GLN A 232 10.43 -21.22 -17.72
C GLN A 232 10.75 -21.51 -16.25
N ALA A 233 10.49 -20.58 -15.34
CA ALA A 233 10.62 -20.80 -13.89
C ALA A 233 9.63 -21.84 -13.37
N TYR A 234 8.39 -21.83 -13.87
CA TYR A 234 7.36 -22.81 -13.55
C TYR A 234 7.68 -24.21 -14.09
N GLU A 235 8.20 -24.32 -15.31
CA GLU A 235 8.73 -25.59 -15.86
C GLU A 235 9.90 -26.12 -15.01
N THR A 236 10.87 -25.25 -14.71
CA THR A 236 12.07 -25.59 -13.92
C THR A 236 11.70 -26.10 -12.54
N LEU A 237 10.77 -25.44 -11.85
CA LEU A 237 10.27 -25.87 -10.54
C LEU A 237 9.43 -27.15 -10.62
N HIS A 238 8.64 -27.35 -11.68
CA HIS A 238 7.84 -28.56 -11.82
C HIS A 238 8.72 -29.81 -11.93
N ALA A 239 9.81 -29.72 -12.70
CA ALA A 239 10.82 -30.76 -12.82
C ALA A 239 11.68 -30.92 -11.55
N ASN A 240 12.05 -29.81 -10.89
CA ASN A 240 13.02 -29.77 -9.79
C ASN A 240 12.41 -29.22 -8.49
N LEU A 241 11.42 -29.92 -7.95
CA LEU A 241 10.84 -29.57 -6.64
C LEU A 241 11.89 -29.75 -5.51
N PRO A 242 12.07 -28.77 -4.60
CA PRO A 242 13.07 -28.86 -3.55
C PRO A 242 12.91 -30.11 -2.66
N PRO A 243 13.97 -30.92 -2.45
CA PRO A 243 13.88 -32.21 -1.76
C PRO A 243 13.66 -32.08 -0.24
N THR A 244 13.77 -30.87 0.29
CA THR A 244 13.51 -30.50 1.68
C THR A 244 12.00 -30.42 2.01
N LEU A 245 11.12 -30.42 1.01
CA LEU A 245 9.68 -30.28 1.20
C LEU A 245 9.00 -31.59 1.58
N ALA A 246 8.24 -31.57 2.67
CA ALA A 246 7.40 -32.69 3.09
C ALA A 246 6.27 -32.99 2.07
N LYS A 247 5.76 -34.23 2.02
CA LYS A 247 4.71 -34.68 1.08
C LYS A 247 3.44 -33.78 1.06
N SER A 248 3.08 -33.20 2.20
CA SER A 248 1.99 -32.23 2.33
C SER A 248 2.32 -30.87 1.70
N GLN A 249 3.56 -30.39 1.89
CA GLN A 249 4.08 -29.16 1.28
C GLN A 249 4.20 -29.31 -0.24
N VAL A 250 4.71 -30.44 -0.75
CA VAL A 250 4.76 -30.75 -2.19
C VAL A 250 3.37 -30.68 -2.82
N SER A 251 2.36 -31.26 -2.17
CA SER A 251 0.95 -31.16 -2.62
C SER A 251 0.44 -29.72 -2.62
N SER A 252 0.81 -28.91 -1.62
CA SER A 252 0.46 -27.49 -1.55
C SER A 252 1.13 -26.68 -2.67
N VAL A 253 2.42 -26.86 -2.91
CA VAL A 253 3.18 -26.21 -3.98
C VAL A 253 2.59 -26.56 -5.35
N ARG A 254 2.32 -27.84 -5.63
CA ARG A 254 1.67 -28.28 -6.87
C ARG A 254 0.27 -27.67 -7.07
N LYS A 255 -0.53 -27.54 -6.00
CA LYS A 255 -1.85 -26.88 -6.05
C LYS A 255 -1.74 -25.39 -6.38
N ASN A 256 -0.79 -24.67 -5.77
CA ASN A 256 -0.56 -23.25 -6.05
C ASN A 256 0.01 -23.04 -7.46
N LEU A 257 0.98 -23.87 -7.88
CA LEU A 257 1.52 -23.84 -9.25
C LEU A 257 0.41 -24.00 -10.29
N LYS A 258 -0.52 -24.96 -10.12
CA LYS A 258 -1.70 -25.12 -10.99
C LYS A 258 -2.60 -23.88 -10.98
N LEU A 259 -2.88 -23.31 -9.80
CA LEU A 259 -3.68 -22.08 -9.68
C LEU A 259 -3.05 -20.90 -10.44
N HIS A 260 -1.73 -20.75 -10.33
CA HIS A 260 -0.99 -19.65 -10.97
C HIS A 260 -0.83 -19.86 -12.48
N LEU A 261 -0.55 -21.08 -12.96
CA LEU A 261 -0.58 -21.43 -14.38
C LEU A 261 -1.95 -21.13 -15.01
N VAL A 262 -3.07 -21.46 -14.34
CA VAL A 262 -4.42 -21.10 -14.81
C VAL A 262 -4.65 -19.57 -14.79
N SER A 263 -4.01 -18.84 -13.88
CA SER A 263 -4.09 -17.37 -13.86
C SER A 263 -3.32 -16.74 -15.02
N VAL A 264 -2.14 -17.28 -15.37
CA VAL A 264 -1.31 -16.80 -16.50
C VAL A 264 -1.93 -17.22 -17.84
N LEU A 265 -2.46 -18.45 -17.97
CA LEU A 265 -3.10 -18.95 -19.20
C LEU A 265 -4.20 -18.01 -19.70
N LYS A 266 -5.00 -17.43 -18.80
CA LYS A 266 -6.11 -16.52 -19.11
C LYS A 266 -5.68 -15.16 -19.66
N HIS A 267 -4.40 -14.82 -19.57
CA HIS A 267 -3.87 -13.55 -20.02
C HIS A 267 -3.83 -13.49 -21.57
N PRO A 268 -4.19 -12.38 -22.24
CA PRO A 268 -4.17 -12.30 -23.71
C PRO A 268 -2.80 -12.65 -24.31
N SER A 269 -1.71 -12.15 -23.72
CA SER A 269 -0.34 -12.42 -24.15
C SER A 269 0.18 -13.84 -23.82
N SER A 270 -0.66 -14.74 -23.29
CA SER A 270 -0.27 -16.13 -23.02
C SER A 270 -0.12 -16.98 -24.29
N VAL A 271 -0.63 -16.50 -25.43
CA VAL A 271 -0.82 -17.25 -26.69
C VAL A 271 0.41 -18.05 -27.09
N ASP A 272 1.59 -17.44 -27.11
CA ASP A 272 2.83 -18.09 -27.55
C ASP A 272 3.31 -19.18 -26.58
N PHE A 273 2.90 -19.11 -25.31
CA PHE A 273 3.25 -20.05 -24.24
C PHE A 273 2.15 -21.10 -23.97
N GLN A 274 1.01 -21.06 -24.68
CA GLN A 274 -0.15 -21.92 -24.40
C GLN A 274 0.19 -23.42 -24.43
N GLY A 275 1.12 -23.85 -25.29
CA GLY A 275 1.58 -25.24 -25.34
C GLY A 275 2.25 -25.68 -24.04
N GLN A 276 3.28 -24.95 -23.60
CA GLN A 276 4.02 -25.21 -22.37
C GLN A 276 3.11 -25.20 -21.14
N ILE A 277 2.28 -24.15 -21.02
CA ILE A 277 1.34 -23.99 -19.90
C ILE A 277 0.30 -25.12 -19.88
N SER A 278 -0.18 -25.57 -21.06
CA SER A 278 -1.12 -26.69 -21.15
C SER A 278 -0.50 -28.00 -20.70
N THR A 279 0.73 -28.31 -21.13
CA THR A 279 1.46 -29.53 -20.70
C THR A 279 1.63 -29.56 -19.19
N LEU A 280 2.14 -28.47 -18.57
CA LEU A 280 2.28 -28.39 -17.12
C LEU A 280 0.93 -28.54 -16.38
N LEU A 281 -0.17 -28.04 -16.95
CA LEU A 281 -1.51 -28.19 -16.36
C LEU A 281 -2.03 -29.63 -16.47
N LEU A 282 -1.75 -30.34 -17.55
CA LEU A 282 -2.06 -31.77 -17.71
C LEU A 282 -1.27 -32.61 -16.69
N ASP A 283 0.03 -32.36 -16.53
CA ASP A 283 0.91 -33.05 -15.55
C ASP A 283 0.51 -32.75 -14.09
N LEU A 284 -0.11 -31.59 -13.84
CA LEU A 284 -0.76 -31.22 -12.59
C LEU A 284 -2.24 -31.68 -12.50
N GLY A 285 -2.64 -32.62 -13.35
CA GLY A 285 -3.94 -33.29 -13.32
C GLY A 285 -5.12 -32.36 -13.59
N MET A 286 -4.99 -31.42 -14.52
CA MET A 286 -6.11 -30.67 -15.10
C MET A 286 -6.62 -31.39 -16.35
N SER A 287 -7.91 -31.34 -16.62
CA SER A 287 -8.47 -31.92 -17.84
C SER A 287 -8.35 -30.95 -19.03
N GLN A 288 -8.17 -31.49 -20.24
CA GLN A 288 -8.03 -30.70 -21.46
C GLN A 288 -9.22 -29.76 -21.69
N SER A 289 -10.44 -30.14 -21.30
CA SER A 289 -11.64 -29.31 -21.41
C SER A 289 -11.64 -28.12 -20.44
N GLU A 290 -11.10 -28.27 -19.23
CA GLU A 290 -10.91 -27.14 -18.31
C GLU A 290 -9.82 -26.18 -18.81
N ILE A 291 -8.73 -26.71 -19.40
CA ILE A 291 -7.65 -25.92 -20.00
C ILE A 291 -8.23 -25.08 -21.15
N THR A 292 -8.88 -25.71 -22.14
CA THR A 292 -9.51 -25.04 -23.29
C THR A 292 -10.55 -23.99 -22.86
N ARG A 293 -11.25 -24.18 -21.73
CA ARG A 293 -12.17 -23.18 -21.16
C ARG A 293 -11.46 -21.97 -20.55
N CYS A 294 -10.20 -22.11 -20.14
CA CYS A 294 -9.38 -21.02 -19.59
C CYS A 294 -8.53 -20.31 -20.66
N THR A 295 -8.30 -20.94 -21.81
CA THR A 295 -7.54 -20.37 -22.93
C THR A 295 -8.27 -19.17 -23.56
N PRO A 296 -7.61 -18.00 -23.71
CA PRO A 296 -8.20 -16.87 -24.41
C PRO A 296 -8.38 -17.19 -25.91
N ALA A 297 -9.49 -16.75 -26.48
CA ALA A 297 -9.76 -16.96 -27.91
C ALA A 297 -8.74 -16.21 -28.76
N THR A 298 -8.01 -16.92 -29.63
CA THR A 298 -7.05 -16.32 -30.56
C THR A 298 -7.77 -15.38 -31.52
N VAL A 299 -7.54 -14.08 -31.37
CA VAL A 299 -8.11 -13.04 -32.23
C VAL A 299 -7.42 -13.11 -33.60
N GLN A 300 -7.98 -13.92 -34.50
CA GLN A 300 -7.52 -13.94 -35.89
C GLN A 300 -7.67 -12.53 -36.49
N PRO A 301 -6.61 -11.95 -37.08
CA PRO A 301 -6.74 -10.70 -37.81
C PRO A 301 -7.67 -10.94 -38.99
N ARG A 302 -8.88 -10.37 -38.94
CA ARG A 302 -9.91 -10.54 -39.97
C ARG A 302 -9.33 -10.15 -41.34
N LYS A 303 -9.06 -11.15 -42.19
CA LYS A 303 -8.86 -10.93 -43.63
C LYS A 303 -10.08 -10.16 -44.12
N ARG A 304 -9.88 -8.93 -44.61
CA ARG A 304 -10.94 -8.09 -45.17
C ARG A 304 -11.50 -8.79 -46.41
N LEU A 305 -12.63 -9.47 -46.25
CA LEU A 305 -13.36 -10.04 -47.38
C LEU A 305 -14.04 -8.92 -48.18
N HIS A 306 -14.21 -9.24 -49.46
CA HIS A 306 -14.60 -8.39 -50.57
C HIS A 306 -15.64 -7.29 -50.29
N HIS A 307 -15.44 -6.14 -50.92
CA HIS A 307 -16.47 -5.12 -51.11
C HIS A 307 -17.39 -5.55 -52.25
N GLU A 308 -18.71 -5.48 -52.07
CA GLU A 308 -19.72 -5.55 -53.15
C GLU A 308 -20.77 -4.45 -52.97
N PRO A 309 -21.47 -4.04 -54.05
CA PRO A 309 -22.00 -2.69 -54.16
C PRO A 309 -23.44 -2.49 -53.64
N TYR A 310 -23.76 -1.21 -53.47
CA TYR A 310 -25.00 -0.66 -52.92
C TYR A 310 -26.20 -0.79 -53.88
N VAL A 311 -27.41 -1.03 -53.33
CA VAL A 311 -28.70 -0.90 -54.03
C VAL A 311 -29.66 -0.09 -53.16
N GLU A 312 -30.43 0.81 -53.78
CA GLU A 312 -31.17 1.90 -53.11
C GLU A 312 -32.66 1.57 -52.84
N GLY A 313 -33.24 2.06 -51.73
CA GLY A 313 -34.68 1.98 -51.45
C GLY A 313 -35.15 2.96 -50.37
N LYS A 314 -36.17 3.79 -50.66
CA LYS A 314 -36.60 4.95 -49.84
C LYS A 314 -37.99 4.79 -49.17
N ARG A 315 -38.17 5.41 -47.99
CA ARG A 315 -39.33 6.23 -47.49
C ARG A 315 -39.07 6.61 -46.00
N ILE A 316 -38.91 7.89 -45.60
CA ILE A 316 -39.92 8.96 -45.36
C ILE A 316 -40.88 8.55 -44.21
N LYS A 317 -40.99 9.24 -43.04
CA LYS A 317 -41.38 10.65 -42.72
C LYS A 317 -40.90 11.02 -41.27
N MET A 318 -40.42 12.22 -40.87
CA MET A 318 -41.14 13.44 -40.40
C MET A 318 -42.31 13.19 -39.39
N GLU A 319 -42.52 13.92 -38.27
CA GLU A 319 -41.83 15.08 -37.63
C GLU A 319 -42.36 15.35 -36.16
N ALA A 320 -41.69 16.24 -35.42
CA ALA A 320 -42.15 17.14 -34.30
C ALA A 320 -43.02 16.68 -33.09
N THR A 321 -42.42 16.79 -31.89
CA THR A 321 -42.84 17.50 -30.64
C THR A 321 -44.31 17.65 -30.20
N LEU A 322 -44.62 17.24 -28.95
CA LEU A 322 -45.29 17.94 -27.80
C LEU A 322 -45.83 16.89 -26.79
N VAL A 323 -45.42 16.87 -25.51
CA VAL A 323 -46.03 17.51 -24.30
C VAL A 323 -47.40 16.95 -23.85
N GLU A 324 -47.34 16.00 -22.90
CA GLU A 324 -48.22 15.79 -21.72
C GLU A 324 -47.24 15.25 -20.62
N ASP A 325 -47.12 15.70 -19.37
CA ASP A 325 -48.03 16.26 -18.33
C ASP A 325 -48.62 15.17 -17.41
N ASP A 326 -48.03 15.01 -16.21
CA ASP A 326 -48.66 14.46 -14.99
C ASP A 326 -47.87 14.90 -13.73
N ASP A 327 -48.55 14.98 -12.58
CA ASP A 327 -48.07 15.52 -11.29
C ASP A 327 -47.25 14.48 -10.48
N ASP A 328 -46.26 14.95 -9.71
CA ASP A 328 -46.17 14.52 -8.30
C ASP A 328 -45.41 15.54 -7.40
N LYS A 329 -45.67 15.51 -6.09
CA LYS A 329 -45.42 16.64 -5.17
C LYS A 329 -44.28 16.40 -4.18
N GLU A 330 -43.52 17.46 -3.88
CA GLU A 330 -43.05 17.75 -2.51
C GLU A 330 -42.66 19.24 -2.32
N GLU A 331 -42.81 19.77 -1.10
CA GLU A 331 -42.61 21.21 -0.81
C GLU A 331 -41.16 21.55 -0.39
N PRO A 332 -40.56 22.66 -0.89
CA PRO A 332 -39.24 23.12 -0.44
C PRO A 332 -39.32 24.05 0.78
N ALA A 333 -38.61 23.71 1.86
CA ALA A 333 -38.37 24.63 2.98
C ALA A 333 -37.35 25.74 2.59
N PRO A 334 -37.49 26.98 3.13
CA PRO A 334 -36.83 28.15 2.55
C PRO A 334 -35.35 28.34 2.93
N VAL A 335 -34.59 28.90 2.00
CA VAL A 335 -33.23 29.41 2.21
C VAL A 335 -33.23 30.64 3.12
N ILE A 336 -32.38 30.64 4.15
CA ILE A 336 -32.15 31.80 5.03
C ILE A 336 -30.74 32.35 4.77
N THR A 337 -30.65 33.66 4.52
CA THR A 337 -29.38 34.36 4.31
C THR A 337 -28.68 34.68 5.64
N PRO A 338 -27.34 34.60 5.71
CA PRO A 338 -26.61 34.98 6.91
C PRO A 338 -26.61 36.51 7.09
N LYS A 339 -27.08 36.98 8.25
CA LYS A 339 -26.77 38.31 8.79
C LYS A 339 -25.94 38.18 10.07
N PRO A 340 -25.04 39.12 10.36
CA PRO A 340 -24.05 38.96 11.41
C PRO A 340 -24.65 39.07 12.82
N SER A 341 -24.45 38.05 13.64
CA SER A 341 -24.72 38.07 15.08
C SER A 341 -23.41 38.13 15.87
N SER A 342 -23.04 39.32 16.30
CA SER A 342 -22.02 39.50 17.33
C SER A 342 -22.57 39.07 18.70
N SER A 343 -22.06 37.97 19.26
CA SER A 343 -22.27 37.63 20.66
C SER A 343 -20.93 37.29 21.34
N ALA A 344 -20.72 37.87 22.52
CA ALA A 344 -19.55 37.56 23.36
C ALA A 344 -19.65 36.13 23.91
N GLY A 345 -18.51 35.57 24.32
CA GLY A 345 -18.39 34.14 24.60
C GLY A 345 -19.24 33.64 25.77
N THR A 346 -20.25 32.83 25.47
CA THR A 346 -20.81 31.85 26.41
C THR A 346 -19.96 30.59 26.36
N GLN A 347 -19.25 30.24 27.43
CA GLN A 347 -18.63 28.92 27.56
C GLN A 347 -19.72 27.84 27.49
N SER A 348 -19.54 26.81 26.67
CA SER A 348 -20.47 25.68 26.67
C SER A 348 -20.23 24.80 27.90
N SER A 349 -21.21 23.97 28.24
CA SER A 349 -21.05 22.92 29.26
C SER A 349 -19.85 22.01 28.99
N ILE A 350 -19.48 21.82 27.71
CA ILE A 350 -18.32 21.03 27.30
C ILE A 350 -17.01 21.79 27.57
N ASP A 351 -16.96 23.11 27.37
CA ASP A 351 -15.79 23.92 27.69
C ASP A 351 -15.55 24.02 29.21
N LEU A 352 -16.62 24.12 30.02
CA LEU A 352 -16.52 24.06 31.48
C LEU A 352 -16.04 22.68 31.96
N THR A 353 -16.49 21.60 31.30
CA THR A 353 -15.98 20.23 31.55
C THR A 353 -14.51 20.11 31.13
N ALA A 354 -14.10 20.75 30.04
CA ALA A 354 -12.70 20.82 29.61
C ALA A 354 -11.81 21.53 30.63
N GLU A 355 -12.27 22.70 31.11
CA GLU A 355 -11.54 23.55 32.06
C GLU A 355 -11.38 22.88 33.43
N PHE A 356 -12.32 22.03 33.83
CA PHE A 356 -12.20 21.17 35.01
C PHE A 356 -11.29 19.95 34.79
N LEU A 357 -11.36 19.29 33.64
CA LEU A 357 -10.59 18.06 33.37
C LEU A 357 -9.14 18.32 32.96
N LEU A 358 -8.84 19.41 32.24
CA LEU A 358 -7.49 19.71 31.74
C LEU A 358 -6.42 19.77 32.86
N PRO A 359 -6.63 20.45 34.01
CA PRO A 359 -5.65 20.45 35.10
C PRO A 359 -5.47 19.08 35.76
N LEU A 360 -6.50 18.22 35.69
CA LEU A 360 -6.51 16.86 36.22
C LEU A 360 -5.88 15.84 35.26
N LEU A 361 -5.72 16.20 33.98
CA LEU A 361 -5.10 15.37 32.94
C LEU A 361 -3.60 15.66 32.84
N ASN A 362 -2.89 15.36 33.93
CA ASN A 362 -1.43 15.46 34.05
C ASN A 362 -0.81 14.11 34.46
N PRO A 363 0.52 13.89 34.27
CA PRO A 363 1.16 12.60 34.55
C PRO A 363 1.04 12.08 36.00
N GLU A 364 0.88 12.96 36.98
CA GLU A 364 0.78 12.59 38.40
C GLU A 364 -0.62 12.05 38.76
N ASN A 365 -1.66 12.48 38.03
CA ASN A 365 -3.06 12.11 38.26
C ASN A 365 -3.54 10.85 37.51
N VAL A 366 -2.69 10.21 36.68
CA VAL A 366 -3.04 9.12 35.73
C VAL A 366 -3.54 7.83 36.41
N ALA A 367 -3.40 7.69 37.73
CA ALA A 367 -3.71 6.48 38.52
C ALA A 367 -5.18 5.97 38.48
N ASN A 368 -6.08 6.59 37.71
CA ASN A 368 -7.49 6.20 37.57
C ASN A 368 -7.86 5.95 36.10
N LEU A 369 -7.81 4.68 35.67
CA LEU A 369 -8.13 4.21 34.31
C LEU A 369 -9.43 4.82 33.73
N SER A 370 -10.49 4.86 34.54
CA SER A 370 -11.80 5.41 34.15
C SER A 370 -11.79 6.92 33.91
N ARG A 371 -10.94 7.68 34.63
CA ARG A 371 -10.78 9.13 34.43
C ARG A 371 -9.94 9.42 33.17
N VAL A 372 -8.93 8.59 32.92
CA VAL A 372 -8.10 8.65 31.70
C VAL A 372 -8.98 8.40 30.47
N TYR A 373 -9.74 7.31 30.44
CA TYR A 373 -10.67 6.99 29.34
C TYR A 373 -11.72 8.09 29.10
N LEU A 374 -12.34 8.60 30.17
CA LEU A 374 -13.32 9.68 30.06
C LEU A 374 -12.67 10.97 29.53
N GLY A 375 -11.53 11.38 30.11
CA GLY A 375 -10.80 12.58 29.69
C GLY A 375 -10.34 12.53 28.24
N MET A 376 -9.82 11.39 27.78
CA MET A 376 -9.45 11.18 26.37
C MET A 376 -10.67 11.24 25.44
N SER A 377 -11.80 10.65 25.85
CA SER A 377 -13.06 10.72 25.11
C SER A 377 -13.61 12.15 25.02
N THR A 378 -13.52 12.93 26.11
CA THR A 378 -13.90 14.34 26.13
C THR A 378 -12.94 15.22 25.32
N LEU A 379 -11.62 14.97 25.38
CA LEU A 379 -10.63 15.66 24.52
C LEU A 379 -10.94 15.43 23.03
N LYS A 380 -11.24 14.19 22.62
CA LYS A 380 -11.68 13.88 21.25
C LYS A 380 -12.91 14.69 20.82
N GLU A 381 -13.92 14.81 21.68
CA GLU A 381 -15.09 15.65 21.36
C GLU A 381 -14.74 17.14 21.29
N LEU A 382 -13.87 17.62 22.17
CA LEU A 382 -13.44 19.02 22.19
C LEU A 382 -12.62 19.40 20.96
N ILE A 383 -11.69 18.54 20.52
CA ILE A 383 -10.94 18.65 19.26
C ILE A 383 -11.93 18.84 18.09
N LEU A 384 -12.96 18.00 18.00
CA LEU A 384 -13.94 18.04 16.91
C LEU A 384 -14.94 19.21 17.00
N LYS A 385 -15.27 19.69 18.21
CA LYS A 385 -16.28 20.74 18.45
C LYS A 385 -15.68 22.15 18.57
N ARG A 386 -14.37 22.30 18.77
CA ARG A 386 -13.67 23.57 19.00
C ARG A 386 -12.37 23.68 18.19
N PRO A 387 -12.43 23.93 16.86
CA PRO A 387 -11.24 24.08 16.02
C PRO A 387 -10.23 25.12 16.54
N SER A 388 -10.70 26.23 17.12
CA SER A 388 -9.87 27.29 17.72
C SER A 388 -9.05 26.88 18.95
N ARG A 389 -9.24 25.67 19.49
CA ARG A 389 -8.41 25.08 20.57
C ARG A 389 -7.91 23.66 20.24
N GLN A 390 -8.10 23.20 19.00
CA GLN A 390 -7.81 21.84 18.53
C GLN A 390 -6.35 21.44 18.82
N TYR A 391 -5.40 22.34 18.55
CA TYR A 391 -3.98 22.18 18.84
C TYR A 391 -3.70 21.93 20.34
N GLN A 392 -4.31 22.71 21.23
CA GLN A 392 -4.12 22.57 22.68
C GLN A 392 -4.60 21.22 23.18
N TYR A 393 -5.80 20.79 22.76
CA TYR A 393 -6.38 19.52 23.19
C TYR A 393 -5.61 18.31 22.62
N LEU A 394 -5.12 18.39 21.38
CA LEU A 394 -4.34 17.31 20.77
C LEU A 394 -2.94 17.17 21.40
N ASN A 395 -2.28 18.30 21.72
CA ASN A 395 -0.99 18.31 22.41
C ASN A 395 -1.11 17.67 23.81
N VAL A 396 -2.17 17.99 24.57
CA VAL A 396 -2.46 17.31 25.86
C VAL A 396 -2.69 15.80 25.66
N LEU A 397 -3.47 15.41 24.65
CA LEU A 397 -3.76 14.02 24.33
C LEU A 397 -2.47 13.22 23.99
N LEU A 398 -1.53 13.86 23.29
CA LEU A 398 -0.22 13.28 22.93
C LEU A 398 0.72 13.17 24.13
N ASN A 399 0.84 14.23 24.96
CA ASN A 399 1.66 14.18 26.19
C ASN A 399 1.21 13.06 27.13
N LEU A 400 -0.10 12.84 27.30
CA LEU A 400 -0.64 11.72 28.09
C LEU A 400 -0.21 10.35 27.56
N SER A 401 -0.12 10.19 26.23
CA SER A 401 0.28 8.94 25.59
C SER A 401 1.81 8.72 25.57
N SER A 402 2.59 9.80 25.65
CA SER A 402 4.06 9.77 25.62
C SER A 402 4.68 9.08 26.84
N HIS A 403 5.95 8.67 26.75
CA HIS A 403 6.69 8.13 27.89
C HIS A 403 7.15 9.26 28.82
N GLU A 404 7.27 8.96 30.12
CA GLU A 404 8.00 9.85 31.04
C GLU A 404 9.41 10.09 30.49
N LYS A 405 9.79 11.36 30.33
CA LYS A 405 11.18 11.73 30.02
C LYS A 405 12.06 11.25 31.17
N GLU A 406 12.93 10.27 30.93
CA GLU A 406 13.91 9.84 31.92
C GLU A 406 14.71 11.07 32.37
N LYS A 407 14.63 11.39 33.67
CA LYS A 407 15.38 12.52 34.23
C LYS A 407 16.86 12.17 34.16
N VAL A 408 17.56 12.81 33.24
CA VAL A 408 19.03 12.83 33.21
C VAL A 408 19.49 13.53 34.48
N ASN A 409 19.76 12.73 35.51
CA ASN A 409 20.47 13.19 36.70
C ASN A 409 21.93 13.42 36.29
N LEU A 410 22.32 14.69 36.29
CA LEU A 410 23.71 15.16 36.15
C LEU A 410 24.54 14.80 37.39
#